data_AF-A0A9E2CKS3-F1
#
_entry.id   AF-A0A9E2CKS3-F1
#
_cell.length_a   1.000
_cell.length_b   1.000
_cell.length_c   1.000
_cell.angle_alpha   90.00
_cell.angle_beta   90.00
_cell.angle_gamma   90.00
#
_symmetry.space_group_name_H-M   'P 1'
#
loop_
_entity.id
_entity.type
_entity.pdbx_description
1 polymer ?
#
loop_
_entity_poly.entity_id
_entity_poly.type
_entity_poly.pdbx_seq_one_letter_code
_entity_poly.pdbx_strand_id
1 'polypeptide(L)'
;MNQPLNVAPAATDHPVVSTPGTRTHVAPRLLRRRLHDATDYASWAEAAKALDRLSGRERWRQRDISALYDYANLRERVDHLRALRAKGDNQGLVFAIEEGVHGNLGGMGKPILYSKARFGTKQLIEDYVDCVAEALRHIERLPRREMSDAAKLDLFRRASHCYGRSALMFSAGGALVYFHFGVAKALLEQR
;
A
#
# COMPACT_ATOMS: atom_id res chain seq x y z
N MET A 1 35.17 0.51 13.29
CA MET A 1 35.40 -0.92 12.99
C MET A 1 34.19 -1.39 12.18
N ASN A 2 34.21 -1.16 10.86
CA ASN A 2 33.10 -1.46 9.96
C ASN A 2 33.19 -2.93 9.53
N GLN A 3 32.25 -3.75 9.97
CA GLN A 3 32.01 -5.04 9.33
C GLN A 3 31.13 -4.84 8.08
N PRO A 4 31.48 -5.42 6.93
CA PRO A 4 30.62 -5.37 5.76
C PRO A 4 29.40 -6.29 5.95
N LEU A 5 28.22 -5.74 5.69
CA LEU A 5 26.97 -6.49 5.58
C LEU A 5 27.08 -7.50 4.43
N ASN A 6 27.02 -8.78 4.78
CA ASN A 6 26.96 -9.89 3.84
C ASN A 6 25.64 -9.85 3.07
N VAL A 7 25.69 -9.44 1.80
CA VAL A 7 24.53 -9.43 0.90
C VAL A 7 24.32 -10.86 0.40
N ALA A 8 23.27 -11.52 0.91
CA ALA A 8 22.82 -12.80 0.37
C ALA A 8 22.45 -12.67 -1.12
N PRO A 9 22.73 -13.68 -1.96
CA PRO A 9 22.56 -13.58 -3.40
C PRO A 9 21.08 -13.41 -3.76
N ALA A 10 20.82 -12.49 -4.70
CA ALA A 10 19.52 -12.31 -5.31
C ALA A 10 19.04 -13.64 -5.91
N ALA A 11 17.84 -14.07 -5.54
CA ALA A 11 17.17 -15.19 -6.15
C ALA A 11 17.17 -14.99 -7.68
N THR A 12 17.79 -15.95 -8.38
CA THR A 12 17.97 -15.98 -9.82
C THR A 12 16.62 -16.00 -10.53
N ASP A 13 16.35 -14.97 -11.34
CA ASP A 13 15.25 -14.93 -12.28
C ASP A 13 15.51 -15.96 -13.40
N HIS A 14 14.69 -17.02 -13.47
CA HIS A 14 14.67 -17.90 -14.65
C HIS A 14 13.92 -17.21 -15.80
N PRO A 15 14.42 -17.26 -17.05
CA PRO A 15 13.74 -16.68 -18.20
C PRO A 15 12.54 -17.55 -18.59
N VAL A 16 11.34 -16.98 -18.50
CA VAL A 16 10.11 -17.62 -18.99
C VAL A 16 10.02 -17.42 -20.51
N VAL A 17 10.13 -18.52 -21.25
CA VAL A 17 9.91 -18.60 -22.70
C VAL A 17 8.49 -18.14 -23.02
N SER A 18 8.36 -17.19 -23.96
CA SER A 18 7.06 -16.62 -24.37
C SER A 18 6.67 -17.15 -25.76
N THR A 19 5.49 -17.79 -25.85
CA THR A 19 4.86 -18.26 -27.10
C THR A 19 4.24 -17.10 -27.90
N PRO A 20 4.31 -17.07 -29.25
CA PRO A 20 3.86 -15.92 -30.03
C PRO A 20 2.34 -16.00 -30.31
N GLY A 21 1.58 -15.16 -29.61
CA GLY A 21 0.22 -14.78 -29.99
C GLY A 21 0.16 -13.27 -30.13
N THR A 22 -0.48 -12.79 -31.18
CA THR A 22 -0.55 -11.39 -31.64
C THR A 22 -1.06 -10.44 -30.55
N ARG A 23 -0.17 -10.00 -29.65
CA ARG A 23 -0.40 -8.90 -28.73
C ARG A 23 0.22 -7.67 -29.36
N THR A 24 -0.54 -6.57 -29.43
CA THR A 24 0.01 -5.24 -29.75
C THR A 24 1.05 -4.90 -28.68
N HIS A 25 2.30 -5.31 -28.91
CA HIS A 25 3.40 -5.12 -27.99
C HIS A 25 3.78 -3.64 -28.02
N VAL A 26 3.18 -2.86 -27.12
CA VAL A 26 3.63 -1.48 -26.90
C VAL A 26 5.07 -1.54 -26.42
N ALA A 27 5.99 -0.98 -27.21
CA ALA A 27 7.41 -1.04 -26.90
C ALA A 27 7.70 -0.41 -25.52
N PRO A 28 8.53 -1.04 -24.66
CA PRO A 28 8.87 -0.48 -23.34
C PRO A 28 9.44 0.94 -23.40
N ARG A 29 10.16 1.28 -24.47
CA ARG A 29 10.66 2.65 -24.73
C ARG A 29 9.53 3.67 -24.86
N LEU A 30 8.46 3.34 -25.58
CA LEU A 30 7.30 4.21 -25.75
C LEU A 30 6.58 4.43 -24.42
N LEU A 31 6.41 3.39 -23.60
CA LEU A 31 5.79 3.53 -22.28
C LEU A 31 6.64 4.36 -21.31
N ARG A 32 7.97 4.21 -21.33
CA ARG A 32 8.87 5.08 -20.54
C ARG A 32 8.77 6.54 -20.97
N ARG A 33 8.64 6.79 -22.28
CA ARG A 33 8.40 8.13 -22.81
C ARG A 33 7.05 8.68 -22.35
N ARG A 34 5.96 7.90 -22.45
CA ARG A 34 4.64 8.30 -21.94
C ARG A 34 4.65 8.60 -20.44
N LEU A 35 5.38 7.81 -19.66
CA LEU A 35 5.55 8.04 -18.21
C LEU A 35 6.26 9.38 -17.94
N HIS A 36 7.30 9.69 -18.71
CA HIS A 36 8.08 10.93 -18.59
C HIS A 36 7.29 12.16 -19.06
N ASP A 37 6.57 12.03 -20.18
CA ASP A 37 5.85 13.13 -20.82
C ASP A 37 4.43 13.32 -20.24
N ALA A 38 4.03 12.54 -19.22
CA ALA A 38 2.71 12.63 -18.61
C ALA A 38 2.54 13.95 -17.84
N THR A 39 1.46 14.66 -18.14
CA THR A 39 1.10 15.95 -17.51
C THR A 39 0.06 15.81 -16.39
N ASP A 40 -0.51 14.61 -16.23
CA ASP A 40 -1.52 14.31 -15.25
C ASP A 40 -1.30 12.91 -14.63
N TYR A 41 -1.87 12.70 -13.44
CA TYR A 41 -1.70 11.47 -12.69
C TYR A 41 -2.29 10.26 -13.41
N ALA A 42 -3.43 10.39 -14.10
CA ALA A 42 -4.09 9.27 -14.75
C ALA A 42 -3.22 8.72 -15.91
N SER A 43 -2.73 9.61 -16.77
CA SER A 43 -1.80 9.28 -17.86
C SER A 43 -0.50 8.65 -17.33
N TRP A 44 0.05 9.21 -16.25
CA TRP A 44 1.23 8.65 -15.59
C TRP A 44 0.96 7.25 -15.02
N ALA A 45 -0.15 7.08 -14.31
CA ALA A 45 -0.53 5.83 -13.66
C ALA A 45 -0.76 4.71 -14.68
N GLU A 46 -1.41 5.01 -15.80
CA GLU A 46 -1.61 4.02 -16.86
C GLU A 46 -0.30 3.58 -17.50
N ALA A 47 0.63 4.51 -17.76
CA ALA A 47 1.96 4.16 -18.25
C ALA A 47 2.77 3.35 -17.23
N ALA A 48 2.70 3.71 -15.94
CA ALA A 48 3.37 3.02 -14.84
C ALA A 48 2.88 1.57 -14.71
N LYS A 49 1.55 1.36 -14.64
CA LYS A 49 0.93 0.04 -14.58
C LYS A 49 1.28 -0.80 -15.81
N ALA A 50 1.27 -0.21 -17.00
CA ALA A 50 1.66 -0.92 -18.23
C ALA A 50 3.13 -1.39 -18.20
N LEU A 51 4.05 -0.57 -17.69
CA LEU A 51 5.45 -0.97 -17.49
C LEU A 51 5.59 -2.07 -16.44
N ASP A 52 4.81 -2.00 -15.37
CA ASP A 52 4.82 -3.03 -14.32
C ASP A 52 4.26 -4.37 -14.81
N ARG A 53 3.25 -4.35 -15.69
CA ARG A 53 2.77 -5.54 -16.41
C ARG A 53 3.86 -6.19 -17.25
N LEU A 54 4.54 -5.39 -18.08
CA LEU A 54 5.60 -5.89 -18.97
C LEU A 54 6.81 -6.42 -18.21
N SER A 55 7.19 -5.78 -17.10
CA SER A 55 8.33 -6.17 -16.27
C SER A 55 8.00 -7.24 -15.22
N GLY A 56 6.75 -7.71 -15.17
CA GLY A 56 6.29 -8.72 -14.18
C GLY A 56 6.15 -8.19 -12.76
N ARG A 57 6.30 -6.87 -12.54
CA ARG A 57 6.10 -6.24 -11.23
C ARG A 57 4.65 -6.29 -10.77
N GLU A 58 3.69 -6.28 -11.69
CA GLU A 58 2.27 -6.49 -11.35
C GLU A 58 2.05 -7.88 -10.73
N ARG A 59 2.62 -8.94 -11.33
CA ARG A 59 2.57 -10.29 -10.74
C ARG A 59 3.27 -10.36 -9.39
N TRP A 60 4.38 -9.64 -9.22
CA TRP A 60 5.05 -9.52 -7.92
C TRP A 60 4.14 -8.87 -6.86
N ARG A 61 3.34 -7.85 -7.22
CA ARG A 61 2.36 -7.22 -6.32
C ARG A 61 1.26 -8.20 -5.92
N GLN A 62 0.73 -8.95 -6.89
CA GLN A 62 -0.37 -9.90 -6.70
C GLN A 62 0.01 -11.14 -5.88
N ARG A 63 1.28 -11.53 -5.89
CA ARG A 63 1.76 -12.67 -5.09
C ARG A 63 2.01 -12.24 -3.65
N ASP A 64 1.23 -12.73 -2.70
CA ASP A 64 1.43 -12.45 -1.27
C ASP A 64 2.81 -12.91 -0.79
N ILE A 65 3.15 -14.17 -1.08
CA ILE A 65 4.36 -14.84 -0.58
C ILE A 65 5.60 -14.00 -0.87
N SER A 66 6.32 -13.64 0.20
CA SER A 66 7.51 -12.82 0.15
C SER A 66 8.30 -12.95 1.45
N ALA A 67 9.63 -13.00 1.38
CA ALA A 67 10.48 -12.92 2.57
C ALA A 67 10.59 -11.50 3.15
N LEU A 68 10.01 -10.49 2.46
CA LEU A 68 10.14 -9.09 2.85
C LEU A 68 9.21 -8.73 4.02
N TYR A 69 8.13 -9.46 4.23
CA TYR A 69 7.15 -9.21 5.29
C TYR A 69 6.47 -10.53 5.69
N ASP A 70 5.88 -10.59 6.87
CA ASP A 70 5.10 -11.72 7.33
C ASP A 70 3.72 -11.71 6.64
N TYR A 71 3.70 -12.26 5.43
CA TYR A 71 2.49 -12.32 4.61
C TYR A 71 1.43 -13.26 5.20
N ALA A 72 1.83 -14.30 5.94
CA ALA A 72 0.91 -15.26 6.53
C ALA A 72 0.11 -14.61 7.65
N ASN A 73 0.79 -13.92 8.56
CA ASN A 73 0.12 -13.16 9.62
C ASN A 73 -0.77 -12.04 9.05
N LEU A 74 -0.29 -11.32 8.01
CA LEU A 74 -1.09 -10.25 7.41
C LEU A 74 -2.34 -10.78 6.71
N ARG A 75 -2.25 -11.92 6.01
CA ARG A 75 -3.39 -12.59 5.36
C ARG A 75 -4.41 -13.07 6.38
N GLU A 76 -3.97 -13.76 7.43
CA GLU A 76 -4.83 -14.18 8.53
C GLU A 76 -5.59 -13.00 9.14
N ARG A 77 -4.90 -11.88 9.33
CA ARG A 77 -5.50 -10.66 9.87
C ARG A 77 -6.58 -10.07 8.96
N VAL A 78 -6.33 -10.02 7.65
CA VAL A 78 -7.32 -9.59 6.65
C VAL A 78 -8.55 -10.49 6.68
N ASP A 79 -8.34 -11.81 6.65
CA ASP A 79 -9.41 -12.77 6.60
C ASP A 79 -10.26 -12.74 7.88
N HIS A 80 -9.61 -12.58 9.04
CA HIS A 80 -10.29 -12.43 10.32
C HIS A 80 -11.20 -11.17 10.37
N LEU A 81 -10.66 -9.99 9.99
CA LEU A 81 -11.45 -8.75 9.97
C LEU A 81 -12.61 -8.83 8.97
N ARG A 82 -12.39 -9.42 7.80
CA ARG A 82 -13.46 -9.66 6.80
C ARG A 82 -14.53 -10.60 7.35
N ALA A 83 -14.14 -11.68 8.02
CA ALA A 83 -15.07 -12.65 8.60
C ALA A 83 -15.94 -12.04 9.71
N LEU A 84 -15.36 -11.25 10.62
CA LEU A 84 -16.10 -10.54 11.67
C LEU A 84 -17.15 -9.60 11.09
N ARG A 85 -16.76 -8.81 10.07
CA ARG A 85 -17.69 -7.91 9.37
C ARG A 85 -18.80 -8.66 8.64
N ALA A 86 -18.46 -9.74 7.92
CA ALA A 86 -19.44 -10.54 7.20
C ALA A 86 -20.46 -11.21 8.14
N LYS A 87 -20.05 -11.57 9.35
CA LYS A 87 -20.92 -12.13 10.40
C LYS A 87 -21.74 -11.07 11.15
N GLY A 88 -21.43 -9.79 10.99
CA GLY A 88 -22.02 -8.72 11.81
C GLY A 88 -21.57 -8.76 13.27
N ASP A 89 -20.44 -9.39 13.57
CA ASP A 89 -19.89 -9.48 14.92
C ASP A 89 -19.18 -8.16 15.29
N ASN A 90 -19.99 -7.18 15.71
CA ASN A 90 -19.50 -5.83 16.00
C ASN A 90 -18.59 -5.78 17.24
N GLN A 91 -18.86 -6.61 18.25
CA GLN A 91 -18.01 -6.69 19.44
C GLN A 91 -16.66 -7.33 19.11
N GLY A 92 -16.66 -8.44 18.38
CA GLY A 92 -15.43 -9.06 17.90
C GLY A 92 -14.63 -8.13 16.99
N LEU A 93 -15.30 -7.35 16.14
CA LEU A 93 -14.63 -6.35 15.29
C LEU A 93 -13.96 -5.23 16.10
N VAL A 94 -14.65 -4.69 17.11
CA VAL A 94 -14.08 -3.69 18.03
C VAL A 94 -12.86 -4.25 18.74
N PHE A 95 -12.99 -5.45 19.30
CA PHE A 95 -11.89 -6.13 20.00
C PHE A 95 -10.69 -6.36 19.06
N ALA A 96 -10.93 -6.87 17.85
CA ALA A 96 -9.88 -7.07 16.87
C ALA A 96 -9.16 -5.76 16.51
N ILE A 97 -9.87 -4.65 16.37
CA ILE A 97 -9.25 -3.34 16.11
C ILE A 97 -8.37 -2.90 17.28
N GLU A 98 -8.86 -3.04 18.51
CA GLU A 98 -8.15 -2.61 19.72
C GLU A 98 -6.89 -3.44 20.01
N GLU A 99 -6.91 -4.75 19.74
CA GLU A 99 -5.78 -5.63 20.06
C GLU A 99 -4.57 -5.53 19.12
N GLY A 100 -4.70 -4.97 17.91
CA GLY A 100 -3.61 -5.18 16.95
C GLY A 100 -3.68 -4.42 15.64
N VAL A 101 -4.25 -3.22 15.62
CA VAL A 101 -4.14 -2.34 14.46
C VAL A 101 -2.85 -1.53 14.56
N HIS A 102 -1.88 -1.86 13.70
CA HIS A 102 -0.58 -1.18 13.65
C HIS A 102 -0.14 -0.92 12.21
N GLY A 103 0.52 0.22 11.97
CA GLY A 103 0.94 0.69 10.65
C GLY A 103 2.16 -0.04 10.06
N ASN A 104 2.78 -0.96 10.82
CA ASN A 104 3.89 -1.79 10.34
C ASN A 104 3.73 -3.27 10.73
N LEU A 105 2.48 -3.76 10.77
CA LEU A 105 2.18 -5.16 11.05
C LEU A 105 2.95 -6.09 10.09
N GLY A 106 3.61 -7.12 10.62
CA GLY A 106 4.40 -8.07 9.84
C GLY A 106 5.56 -7.44 9.05
N GLY A 107 5.95 -6.19 9.32
CA GLY A 107 6.98 -5.49 8.54
C GLY A 107 6.49 -4.96 7.19
N MET A 108 5.19 -4.77 7.00
CA MET A 108 4.59 -4.25 5.77
C MET A 108 5.02 -2.81 5.41
N GLY A 109 5.58 -2.06 6.37
CA GLY A 109 6.09 -0.71 6.17
C GLY A 109 7.52 -0.62 5.63
N LYS A 110 8.21 -1.75 5.37
CA LYS A 110 9.59 -1.72 4.88
C LYS A 110 9.70 -1.01 3.51
N PRO A 111 10.58 0.01 3.36
CA PRO A 111 10.66 0.82 2.13
C PRO A 111 10.89 0.01 0.83
N ILE A 112 11.60 -1.11 0.92
CA ILE A 112 11.87 -1.99 -0.24
C ILE A 112 10.61 -2.59 -0.88
N LEU A 113 9.50 -2.66 -0.15
CA LEU A 113 8.21 -3.10 -0.71
C LEU A 113 7.64 -2.04 -1.66
N TYR A 114 7.87 -0.76 -1.38
CA TYR A 114 7.28 0.37 -2.10
C TYR A 114 8.13 0.85 -3.28
N SER A 115 9.34 0.33 -3.47
CA SER A 115 10.23 0.68 -4.58
C SER A 115 10.28 -0.37 -5.70
N LYS A 116 9.61 -1.52 -5.52
CA LYS A 116 9.69 -2.65 -6.48
C LYS A 116 8.77 -2.49 -7.69
N ALA A 117 7.58 -1.95 -7.50
CA ALA A 117 6.67 -1.59 -8.58
C ALA A 117 6.66 -0.06 -8.75
N ARG A 118 6.30 0.42 -9.94
CA ARG A 118 6.11 1.86 -10.18
C ARG A 118 4.78 2.34 -9.63
N PHE A 119 3.77 1.48 -9.66
CA PHE A 119 2.44 1.80 -9.16
C PHE A 119 2.02 0.81 -8.07
N GLY A 120 1.86 1.32 -6.84
CA GLY A 120 1.43 0.54 -5.67
C GLY A 120 2.51 -0.37 -5.08
N THR A 121 2.09 -1.24 -4.18
CA THR A 121 2.94 -2.21 -3.46
C THR A 121 2.28 -3.61 -3.49
N LYS A 122 2.68 -4.51 -2.61
CA LYS A 122 2.01 -5.81 -2.42
C LYS A 122 0.50 -5.61 -2.22
N GLN A 123 -0.31 -6.33 -3.01
CA GLN A 123 -1.76 -6.22 -2.95
C GLN A 123 -2.30 -6.57 -1.56
N LEU A 124 -1.73 -7.57 -0.89
CA LEU A 124 -2.12 -7.92 0.48
C LEU A 124 -1.93 -6.77 1.49
N ILE A 125 -0.94 -5.90 1.28
CA ILE A 125 -0.75 -4.73 2.15
C ILE A 125 -1.88 -3.73 1.89
N GLU A 126 -2.17 -3.43 0.63
CA GLU A 126 -3.28 -2.55 0.23
C GLU A 126 -4.62 -3.08 0.79
N ASP A 127 -4.89 -4.37 0.61
CA ASP A 127 -6.06 -5.07 1.14
C ASP A 127 -6.19 -4.95 2.67
N TYR A 128 -5.08 -5.04 3.41
CA TYR A 128 -5.09 -4.87 4.86
C TYR A 128 -5.44 -3.44 5.28
N VAL A 129 -4.81 -2.44 4.65
CA VAL A 129 -5.12 -1.04 4.92
C VAL A 129 -6.59 -0.74 4.62
N ASP A 130 -7.10 -1.22 3.48
CA ASP A 130 -8.51 -1.09 3.10
C ASP A 130 -9.43 -1.78 4.09
N CYS A 131 -9.10 -3.01 4.51
CA CYS A 131 -9.89 -3.77 5.46
C CYS A 131 -10.01 -3.07 6.82
N VAL A 132 -8.90 -2.53 7.33
CA VAL A 132 -8.90 -1.72 8.57
C VAL A 132 -9.74 -0.45 8.37
N ALA A 133 -9.57 0.27 7.27
CA ALA A 133 -10.35 1.48 6.99
C ALA A 133 -11.85 1.20 6.87
N GLU A 134 -12.23 0.09 6.25
CA GLU A 134 -13.62 -0.37 6.17
C GLU A 134 -14.16 -0.79 7.53
N ALA A 135 -13.38 -1.47 8.37
CA ALA A 135 -13.77 -1.83 9.73
C ALA A 135 -14.01 -0.59 10.60
N LEU A 136 -13.13 0.41 10.54
CA LEU A 136 -13.30 1.68 11.26
C LEU A 136 -14.54 2.44 10.78
N ARG A 137 -14.79 2.48 9.47
CA ARG A 137 -16.02 3.07 8.88
C ARG A 137 -17.28 2.30 9.29
N HIS A 138 -17.19 0.98 9.42
CA HIS A 138 -18.30 0.17 9.93
C HIS A 138 -18.62 0.52 11.39
N ILE A 139 -17.60 0.59 12.25
CA ILE A 139 -17.74 0.97 13.67
C ILE A 139 -18.32 2.39 13.81
N GLU A 140 -17.88 3.33 12.98
CA GLU A 140 -18.40 4.70 12.95
C GLU A 140 -19.92 4.74 12.75
N ARG A 141 -20.44 3.92 11.83
CA ARG A 141 -21.86 3.84 11.47
C ARG A 141 -22.73 3.05 12.45
N LEU A 142 -22.14 2.38 13.44
CA LEU A 142 -22.94 1.62 14.42
C LEU A 142 -23.92 2.54 15.16
N PRO A 143 -25.15 2.09 15.45
CA PRO A 143 -26.09 2.91 16.18
C PRO A 143 -25.63 3.08 17.64
N ARG A 144 -26.02 4.19 18.28
CA ARG A 144 -25.65 4.49 19.68
C ARG A 144 -26.04 3.41 20.69
N ARG A 145 -27.07 2.61 20.37
CA ARG A 145 -27.52 1.46 21.18
C ARG A 145 -26.49 0.33 21.21
N GLU A 146 -25.61 0.23 20.22
CA GLU A 146 -24.55 -0.78 20.15
C GLU A 146 -23.22 -0.23 20.67
N MET A 147 -22.89 1.03 20.34
CA MET A 147 -21.69 1.68 20.83
C MET A 147 -21.91 3.18 20.97
N SER A 148 -21.64 3.71 22.18
CA SER A 148 -21.77 5.14 22.44
C SER A 148 -20.74 5.96 21.66
N ASP A 149 -21.07 7.20 21.33
CA ASP A 149 -20.14 8.09 20.62
C ASP A 149 -18.86 8.35 21.40
N ALA A 150 -18.94 8.36 22.74
CA ALA A 150 -17.77 8.47 23.61
C ALA A 150 -16.83 7.26 23.45
N ALA A 151 -17.38 6.04 23.44
CA ALA A 151 -16.60 4.82 23.23
C ALA A 151 -15.98 4.77 21.82
N LYS A 152 -16.74 5.17 20.78
CA LYS A 152 -16.20 5.27 19.40
C LYS A 152 -15.02 6.24 19.32
N LEU A 153 -15.17 7.43 19.89
CA LEU A 153 -14.13 8.45 19.89
C LEU A 153 -12.86 7.95 20.59
N ASP A 154 -13.02 7.28 21.71
CA ASP A 154 -11.93 6.68 22.48
C ASP A 154 -11.19 5.59 21.68
N LEU A 155 -11.94 4.69 21.04
CA LEU A 155 -11.40 3.70 20.12
C LEU A 155 -10.62 4.35 18.96
N PHE A 156 -11.19 5.36 18.30
CA PHE A 156 -10.53 6.02 17.17
C PHE A 156 -9.27 6.78 17.57
N ARG A 157 -9.23 7.34 18.79
CA ARG A 157 -8.01 7.96 19.34
C ARG A 157 -6.91 6.93 19.56
N ARG A 158 -7.24 5.78 20.16
CA ARG A 158 -6.30 4.66 20.32
C ARG A 158 -5.82 4.13 18.98
N ALA A 159 -6.74 3.85 18.06
CA ALA A 159 -6.40 3.38 16.72
C ALA A 159 -5.50 4.37 15.98
N SER A 160 -5.79 5.68 16.05
CA SER A 160 -4.92 6.72 15.47
C SER A 160 -3.53 6.73 16.09
N HIS A 161 -3.42 6.53 17.41
CA HIS A 161 -2.13 6.50 18.09
C HIS A 161 -1.31 5.26 17.70
N CYS A 162 -1.93 4.07 17.67
CA CYS A 162 -1.25 2.82 17.34
C CYS A 162 -0.93 2.70 15.84
N TYR A 163 -1.82 3.14 14.96
CA TYR A 163 -1.59 3.05 13.52
C TYR A 163 -0.63 4.12 13.01
N GLY A 164 -0.64 5.30 13.63
CA GLY A 164 0.12 6.47 13.23
C GLY A 164 -0.64 7.36 12.26
N ARG A 165 0.08 8.35 11.71
CA ARG A 165 -0.43 9.36 10.78
C ARG A 165 0.53 9.50 9.62
N SER A 166 -0.01 9.69 8.43
CA SER A 166 0.80 10.07 7.28
C SER A 166 1.30 11.50 7.46
N ALA A 167 2.57 11.74 7.15
CA ALA A 167 3.17 13.07 7.13
C ALA A 167 3.95 13.24 5.82
N LEU A 168 3.79 14.40 5.19
CA LEU A 168 4.59 14.82 4.04
C LEU A 168 5.57 15.89 4.52
N MET A 169 6.87 15.63 4.39
CA MET A 169 7.92 16.55 4.81
C MET A 169 8.67 17.08 3.60
N PHE A 170 8.72 18.41 3.48
CA PHE A 170 9.48 19.11 2.44
C PHE A 170 10.78 19.65 3.04
N SER A 171 11.92 19.07 2.67
CA SER A 171 13.24 19.55 3.08
C SER A 171 13.91 20.29 1.91
N ALA A 172 13.94 21.62 1.96
CA ALA A 172 14.81 22.48 1.13
C ALA A 172 14.86 23.90 1.72
N GLY A 173 15.93 24.64 1.44
CA GLY A 173 16.09 26.04 1.80
C GLY A 173 16.31 26.94 0.58
N GLY A 174 16.14 28.26 0.77
CA GLY A 174 16.36 29.25 -0.28
C GLY A 174 15.43 29.06 -1.49
N ALA A 175 15.94 29.29 -2.70
CA ALA A 175 15.16 29.20 -3.93
C ALA A 175 14.69 27.77 -4.29
N LEU A 176 15.27 26.72 -3.71
CA LEU A 176 14.87 25.34 -3.99
C LEU A 176 13.50 24.99 -3.38
N VAL A 177 12.97 25.81 -2.46
CA VAL A 177 11.63 25.63 -1.87
C VAL A 177 10.53 25.65 -2.94
N TYR A 178 10.73 26.35 -4.06
CA TYR A 178 9.72 26.47 -5.11
C TYR A 178 9.38 25.13 -5.78
N PHE A 179 10.30 24.16 -5.79
CA PHE A 179 10.02 22.82 -6.30
C PHE A 179 8.96 22.08 -5.46
N HIS A 180 8.92 22.32 -4.15
CA HIS A 180 7.95 21.69 -3.24
C HIS A 180 6.53 22.18 -3.50
N PHE A 181 6.34 23.44 -3.93
CA PHE A 181 5.01 23.93 -4.32
C PHE A 181 4.44 23.17 -5.51
N GLY A 182 5.28 22.78 -6.47
CA GLY A 182 4.87 21.95 -7.60
C GLY A 182 4.31 20.60 -7.14
N VAL A 183 5.00 19.94 -6.20
CA VAL A 183 4.55 18.67 -5.62
C VAL A 183 3.25 18.85 -4.84
N ALA A 184 3.16 19.87 -3.98
CA ALA A 184 1.96 20.14 -3.19
C ALA A 184 0.75 20.45 -4.08
N LYS A 185 0.92 21.26 -5.13
CA LYS A 185 -0.11 21.55 -6.13
C LYS A 185 -0.56 20.28 -6.84
N ALA A 186 0.37 19.47 -7.34
CA ALA A 186 0.04 18.23 -8.04
C ALA A 186 -0.75 17.26 -7.14
N LEU A 187 -0.42 17.15 -5.85
CA LEU A 187 -1.19 16.35 -4.90
C LEU A 187 -2.59 16.93 -4.64
N LEU A 188 -2.71 18.26 -4.52
CA LEU A 188 -4.00 18.92 -4.30
C LEU A 188 -4.96 18.78 -5.49
N GLU A 189 -4.42 18.77 -6.72
CA GLU A 189 -5.19 18.62 -7.97
C GLU A 189 -5.74 17.20 -8.17
N GLN A 190 -5.28 16.21 -7.41
CA GLN A 190 -5.67 14.79 -7.54
C GLN A 190 -6.54 14.30 -6.37
N ARG A 191 -7.28 15.21 -5.73
CA ARG A 191 -8.06 14.95 -4.53
C ARG A 191 -9.42 14.30 -4.80
#